data_AF-K1XI79-F1
#
_entry.id   AF-K1XI79-F1
#
_cell.length_a   1.000
_cell.length_b   1.000
_cell.length_c   1.000
_cell.angle_alpha   90.00
_cell.angle_beta   90.00
_cell.angle_gamma   90.00
#
_symmetry.space_group_name_H-M   'P 1'
#
loop_
_entity.id
_entity.type
_entity.pdbx_description
1 polymer ?
#
loop_
_entity_poly.entity_id
_entity_poly.type
_entity_poly.pdbx_seq_one_letter_code
_entity_poly.pdbx_strand_id
1 'polypeptide(L)'
;MQTQETVTEKIIRKNIPTIKKQPIIEKFTIAFNPEYIHIDAGILQKLETQINSAYFQSKVTPLNLLIDTERKEPRGQVVGNKLILSSQISTDSERIKVFVHELGHIIDIYYLHKGLIWDPSDRFYGISWDSYNVKKKGMKMGDFVSGYALSNKYEDFAESFSFYVFHNEDFAARAVKNTILSKKYDFFKKHVFDEDEFIGTSFGNGVLKSYNWDTTRVPIDMKKYLYYIK
;
A
#
# COMPACT_ATOMS: atom_id res chain seq x y z
N MET A 1 22.98 61.72 -60.51
CA MET A 1 23.60 60.41 -60.18
C MET A 1 22.92 59.92 -58.91
N GLN A 2 22.21 58.80 -59.00
CA GLN A 2 21.28 58.29 -57.98
C GLN A 2 21.98 57.82 -56.71
N THR A 3 21.25 58.04 -55.61
CA THR A 3 21.42 57.57 -54.24
C THR A 3 21.46 56.04 -54.12
N GLN A 4 22.31 55.51 -53.24
CA GLN A 4 22.17 54.15 -52.69
C GLN A 4 21.98 54.26 -51.18
N GLU A 5 20.75 54.00 -50.74
CA GLU A 5 20.38 53.75 -49.36
C GLU A 5 20.76 52.32 -48.98
N THR A 6 21.52 52.16 -47.90
CA THR A 6 21.79 50.87 -47.27
C THR A 6 20.58 50.46 -46.40
N VAL A 7 19.87 49.41 -46.82
CA VAL A 7 18.79 48.79 -46.05
C VAL A 7 19.38 47.82 -45.03
N THR A 8 19.26 48.15 -43.75
CA THR A 8 19.63 47.27 -42.63
C THR A 8 18.46 46.33 -42.32
N GLU A 9 18.56 45.06 -42.72
CA GLU A 9 17.57 44.03 -42.38
C GLU A 9 17.56 43.74 -40.87
N LYS A 10 16.42 44.04 -40.23
CA LYS A 10 16.18 43.79 -38.81
C LYS A 10 15.66 42.37 -38.66
N ILE A 11 16.52 41.43 -38.24
CA ILE A 11 16.15 40.04 -37.95
C ILE A 11 15.17 40.02 -36.76
N ILE A 12 13.88 39.81 -37.05
CA ILE A 12 12.85 39.59 -36.03
C ILE A 12 13.02 38.15 -35.51
N ARG A 13 13.66 38.01 -34.34
CA ARG A 13 13.67 36.74 -33.60
C ARG A 13 12.24 36.43 -33.14
N LYS A 14 11.57 35.48 -33.80
CA LYS A 14 10.33 34.89 -33.30
C LYS A 14 10.64 34.19 -31.98
N ASN A 15 10.07 34.66 -30.88
CA ASN A 15 10.06 33.96 -29.61
C ASN A 15 9.34 32.63 -29.79
N ILE A 16 10.09 31.55 -29.95
CA ILE A 16 9.56 30.18 -29.84
C ILE A 16 9.21 29.99 -28.37
N PRO A 17 7.95 29.70 -28.01
CA PRO A 17 7.60 29.41 -26.63
C PRO A 17 8.37 28.17 -26.18
N THR A 18 9.29 28.33 -25.24
CA THR A 18 9.85 27.20 -24.49
C THR A 18 8.70 26.54 -23.74
N ILE A 19 8.21 25.42 -24.27
CA ILE A 19 7.34 24.51 -23.52
C ILE A 19 8.18 24.03 -22.34
N LYS A 20 7.94 24.59 -21.15
CA LYS A 20 8.40 23.96 -19.91
C LYS A 20 7.73 22.60 -19.88
N LYS A 21 8.48 21.53 -20.19
CA LYS A 21 8.04 20.16 -19.89
C LYS A 21 7.68 20.18 -18.41
N GLN A 22 6.41 19.97 -18.10
CA GLN A 22 6.02 19.72 -16.72
C GLN A 22 6.88 18.56 -16.22
N PRO A 23 7.47 18.63 -15.02
CA PRO A 23 8.26 17.53 -14.49
C PRO A 23 7.40 16.28 -14.54
N ILE A 24 7.93 15.22 -15.17
CA ILE A 24 7.33 13.90 -15.10
C ILE A 24 7.41 13.52 -13.63
N ILE A 25 6.29 13.61 -12.90
CA ILE A 25 6.24 13.11 -11.53
C ILE A 25 6.29 11.60 -11.67
N GLU A 26 7.46 11.02 -11.41
CA GLU A 26 7.59 9.57 -11.34
C GLU A 26 6.61 9.05 -10.30
N LYS A 27 5.63 8.26 -10.75
CA LYS A 27 4.59 7.71 -9.89
C LYS A 27 5.17 6.71 -8.88
N PHE A 28 6.35 6.17 -9.16
CA PHE A 28 7.01 5.20 -8.32
C PHE A 28 8.53 5.27 -8.52
N THR A 29 9.28 5.34 -7.42
CA THR A 29 10.75 5.27 -7.42
C THR A 29 11.24 4.16 -6.51
N ILE A 30 12.37 3.55 -6.86
CA ILE A 30 13.06 2.55 -6.04
C ILE A 30 14.47 3.02 -5.74
N ALA A 31 14.86 2.97 -4.48
CA ALA A 31 16.20 3.21 -3.99
C ALA A 31 16.67 2.01 -3.13
N PHE A 32 17.98 1.91 -2.94
CA PHE A 32 18.62 0.84 -2.16
C PHE A 32 19.42 1.43 -1.01
N ASN A 33 19.45 0.74 0.13
CA ASN A 33 20.35 1.03 1.25
C ASN A 33 21.21 -0.21 1.61
N PRO A 34 22.54 -0.13 1.46
CA PRO A 34 23.29 0.91 0.73
C PRO A 34 23.02 0.92 -0.78
N GLU A 35 23.33 2.04 -1.45
CA GLU A 35 22.96 2.32 -2.85
C GLU A 35 23.57 1.36 -3.89
N TYR A 36 24.69 0.70 -3.56
CA TYR A 36 25.42 -0.17 -4.47
C TYR A 36 24.92 -1.63 -4.50
N ILE A 37 23.82 -1.93 -3.83
CA ILE A 37 23.30 -3.29 -3.75
C ILE A 37 22.34 -3.59 -4.90
N HIS A 38 22.51 -4.78 -5.47
CA HIS A 38 21.55 -5.38 -6.38
C HIS A 38 20.71 -6.42 -5.65
N ILE A 39 19.39 -6.32 -5.82
CA ILE A 39 18.45 -7.36 -5.40
C ILE A 39 17.94 -8.13 -6.62
N ASP A 40 17.40 -9.32 -6.37
CA ASP A 40 16.81 -10.16 -7.40
C ASP A 40 15.74 -9.40 -8.22
N ALA A 41 15.92 -9.39 -9.54
CA ALA A 41 15.04 -8.69 -10.47
C ALA A 41 13.60 -9.26 -10.44
N GLY A 42 13.44 -10.54 -10.13
CA GLY A 42 12.13 -11.17 -9.96
C GLY A 42 11.36 -10.60 -8.76
N ILE A 43 12.05 -10.25 -7.67
CA ILE A 43 11.42 -9.58 -6.52
C ILE A 43 10.99 -8.16 -6.86
N LEU A 44 11.85 -7.40 -7.53
CA LEU A 44 11.52 -6.05 -7.98
C LEU A 44 10.26 -6.05 -8.86
N GLN A 45 10.21 -6.95 -9.84
CA GLN A 45 9.05 -7.11 -10.70
C GLN A 45 7.77 -7.44 -9.92
N LYS A 46 7.85 -8.30 -8.88
CA LYS A 46 6.69 -8.64 -8.05
C LYS A 46 6.20 -7.44 -7.23
N LEU A 47 7.10 -6.61 -6.72
CA LEU A 47 6.77 -5.37 -5.98
C LEU A 47 6.15 -4.32 -6.91
N GLU A 48 6.75 -4.11 -8.08
CA GLU A 48 6.20 -3.27 -9.14
C GLU A 48 4.81 -3.72 -9.60
N THR A 49 4.60 -5.03 -9.71
CA THR A 49 3.28 -5.60 -10.06
C THR A 49 2.21 -5.19 -9.06
N GLN A 50 2.53 -5.16 -7.76
CA GLN A 50 1.59 -4.67 -6.74
C GLN A 50 1.21 -3.22 -7.04
N ILE A 51 2.21 -2.35 -7.13
CA ILE A 51 2.01 -0.90 -7.26
C ILE A 51 1.27 -0.56 -8.55
N ASN A 52 1.55 -1.28 -9.65
CA ASN A 52 0.93 -1.03 -10.94
C ASN A 52 -0.42 -1.72 -11.14
N SER A 53 -0.85 -2.59 -10.21
CA SER A 53 -2.17 -3.21 -10.28
C SER A 53 -3.29 -2.16 -10.22
N ALA A 54 -4.42 -2.44 -10.87
CA ALA A 54 -5.60 -1.58 -10.83
C ALA A 54 -6.09 -1.32 -9.39
N TYR A 55 -5.86 -2.28 -8.49
CA TYR A 55 -6.27 -2.25 -7.09
C TYR A 55 -5.50 -1.23 -6.25
N PHE A 56 -4.22 -0.98 -6.55
CA PHE A 56 -3.34 -0.17 -5.71
C PHE A 56 -2.82 1.11 -6.37
N GLN A 57 -2.63 1.15 -7.70
CA GLN A 57 -1.89 2.22 -8.37
C GLN A 57 -2.40 3.63 -8.06
N SER A 58 -3.71 3.85 -8.14
CA SER A 58 -4.31 5.16 -7.88
C SER A 58 -4.29 5.57 -6.40
N LYS A 59 -4.10 4.60 -5.50
CA LYS A 59 -4.21 4.75 -4.05
C LYS A 59 -2.86 4.98 -3.38
N VAL A 60 -1.79 4.38 -3.93
CA VAL A 60 -0.47 4.37 -3.28
C VAL A 60 0.57 5.25 -3.99
N THR A 61 0.25 5.83 -5.16
CA THR A 61 1.18 6.68 -5.91
C THR A 61 0.96 8.18 -5.63
N PRO A 62 2.02 9.01 -5.59
CA PRO A 62 3.43 8.65 -5.77
C PRO A 62 4.04 7.88 -4.58
N LEU A 63 4.89 6.89 -4.86
CA LEU A 63 5.56 6.06 -3.85
C LEU A 63 7.09 6.08 -4.02
N ASN A 64 7.82 6.26 -2.92
CA ASN A 64 9.26 6.09 -2.86
C ASN A 64 9.60 4.83 -2.05
N LEU A 65 9.98 3.74 -2.73
CA LEU A 65 10.39 2.51 -2.07
C LEU A 65 11.89 2.49 -1.80
N LEU A 66 12.27 2.33 -0.55
CA LEU A 66 13.64 2.06 -0.13
C LEU A 66 13.76 0.58 0.27
N ILE A 67 14.56 -0.19 -0.47
CA ILE A 67 14.95 -1.54 -0.04
C ILE A 67 16.19 -1.43 0.83
N ASP A 68 16.05 -1.81 2.10
CA ASP A 68 17.12 -1.72 3.10
C ASP A 68 17.66 -3.11 3.44
N THR A 69 18.94 -3.32 3.17
CA THR A 69 19.60 -4.62 3.35
C THR A 69 20.25 -4.81 4.71
N GLU A 70 20.52 -3.71 5.41
CA GLU A 70 21.09 -3.70 6.75
C GLU A 70 19.99 -3.78 7.82
N ARG A 71 18.78 -3.35 7.46
CA ARG A 71 17.60 -3.41 8.32
C ARG A 71 17.10 -4.83 8.51
N LYS A 72 17.01 -5.27 9.77
CA LYS A 72 16.34 -6.52 10.17
C LYS A 72 14.91 -6.28 10.68
N GLU A 73 14.74 -5.29 11.57
CA GLU A 73 13.44 -4.90 12.13
C GLU A 73 13.34 -3.37 12.28
N PRO A 74 12.13 -2.79 12.21
CA PRO A 74 10.91 -3.47 11.74
C PRO A 74 11.03 -3.83 10.25
N ARG A 75 10.41 -4.95 9.83
CA ARG A 75 10.50 -5.48 8.45
C ARG A 75 9.98 -4.50 7.39
N GLY A 76 9.03 -3.65 7.75
CA GLY A 76 8.49 -2.56 6.95
C GLY A 76 8.36 -1.28 7.78
N GLN A 77 8.30 -0.13 7.12
CA GLN A 77 7.96 1.16 7.74
C GLN A 77 7.54 2.19 6.69
N VAL A 78 6.47 2.93 6.97
CA VAL A 78 6.06 4.12 6.19
C VAL A 78 6.41 5.42 6.91
N VAL A 79 7.01 6.38 6.18
CA VAL A 79 7.25 7.76 6.63
C VAL A 79 7.00 8.71 5.46
N GLY A 80 5.96 9.55 5.53
CA GLY A 80 5.54 10.33 4.35
C GLY A 80 5.13 9.40 3.20
N ASN A 81 5.59 9.71 1.99
CA ASN A 81 5.44 8.84 0.82
C ASN A 81 6.59 7.82 0.66
N LYS A 82 7.44 7.65 1.68
CA LYS A 82 8.54 6.68 1.67
C LYS A 82 8.13 5.40 2.38
N LEU A 83 8.27 4.27 1.69
CA LEU A 83 8.12 2.93 2.25
C LEU A 83 9.50 2.29 2.33
N ILE A 84 9.91 1.88 3.52
CA ILE A 84 11.17 1.17 3.76
C ILE A 84 10.85 -0.31 3.94
N LEU A 85 11.48 -1.17 3.15
CA LEU A 85 11.27 -2.63 3.20
C LEU A 85 12.61 -3.33 3.43
N SER A 86 12.66 -4.19 4.45
CA SER A 86 13.82 -5.02 4.72
C SER A 86 14.02 -6.08 3.63
N SER A 87 15.24 -6.20 3.12
CA SER A 87 15.60 -7.32 2.24
C SER A 87 15.87 -8.63 3.00
N GLN A 88 15.97 -8.59 4.34
CA GLN A 88 16.25 -9.75 5.19
C GLN A 88 15.03 -10.64 5.45
N ILE A 89 13.85 -10.25 4.95
CA ILE A 89 12.63 -11.08 5.00
C ILE A 89 12.87 -12.37 4.21
N SER A 90 12.69 -13.51 4.87
CA SER A 90 13.21 -14.80 4.42
C SER A 90 12.45 -15.41 3.24
N THR A 91 11.17 -15.06 3.05
CA THR A 91 10.36 -15.61 1.97
C THR A 91 9.70 -14.52 1.15
N ASP A 92 9.50 -14.78 -0.15
CA ASP A 92 8.78 -13.87 -1.04
C ASP A 92 7.33 -13.67 -0.61
N SER A 93 6.69 -14.74 -0.12
CA SER A 93 5.34 -14.67 0.44
C SER A 93 5.27 -13.65 1.56
N GLU A 94 6.15 -13.76 2.56
CA GLU A 94 6.18 -12.80 3.66
C GLU A 94 6.56 -11.40 3.18
N ARG A 95 7.56 -11.27 2.30
CA ARG A 95 8.03 -9.98 1.78
C ARG A 95 6.92 -9.20 1.09
N ILE A 96 6.15 -9.87 0.22
CA ILE A 96 5.03 -9.25 -0.48
C ILE A 96 3.90 -8.90 0.49
N LYS A 97 3.65 -9.73 1.50
CA LYS A 97 2.62 -9.43 2.51
C LYS A 97 3.01 -8.28 3.43
N VAL A 98 4.26 -8.18 3.85
CA VAL A 98 4.78 -7.01 4.57
C VAL A 98 4.65 -5.77 3.68
N PHE A 99 5.06 -5.86 2.41
CA PHE A 99 4.93 -4.74 1.49
C PHE A 99 3.48 -4.27 1.35
N VAL A 100 2.52 -5.18 1.16
CA VAL A 100 1.08 -4.84 1.08
C VAL A 100 0.52 -4.35 2.42
N HIS A 101 0.99 -4.86 3.56
CA HIS A 101 0.67 -4.28 4.88
C HIS A 101 1.10 -2.80 4.94
N GLU A 102 2.32 -2.47 4.51
CA GLU A 102 2.80 -1.08 4.46
C GLU A 102 2.00 -0.23 3.45
N LEU A 103 1.58 -0.78 2.31
CA LEU A 103 0.64 -0.10 1.41
C LEU A 103 -0.69 0.20 2.12
N GLY A 104 -1.13 -0.67 3.03
CA GLY A 104 -2.27 -0.45 3.91
C GLY A 104 -2.11 0.82 4.74
N HIS A 105 -0.94 1.07 5.32
CA HIS A 105 -0.66 2.33 6.02
C HIS A 105 -0.69 3.56 5.10
N ILE A 106 -0.18 3.43 3.87
CA ILE A 106 -0.24 4.53 2.89
C ILE A 106 -1.69 4.87 2.55
N ILE A 107 -2.50 3.84 2.33
CA ILE A 107 -3.92 4.00 2.03
C ILE A 107 -4.65 4.65 3.21
N ASP A 108 -4.39 4.14 4.41
CA ASP A 108 -4.94 4.65 5.66
C ASP A 108 -4.66 6.15 5.85
N ILE A 109 -3.39 6.53 5.79
CA ILE A 109 -2.94 7.86 6.19
C ILE A 109 -3.11 8.90 5.07
N TYR A 110 -2.90 8.51 3.81
CA TYR A 110 -2.80 9.47 2.71
C TYR A 110 -3.91 9.36 1.68
N TYR A 111 -4.39 8.16 1.37
CA TYR A 111 -5.43 7.99 0.35
C TYR A 111 -6.81 8.35 0.89
N LEU A 112 -7.21 7.72 2.01
CA LEU A 112 -8.53 7.92 2.61
C LEU A 112 -8.71 9.35 3.12
N HIS A 113 -7.64 9.96 3.64
CA HIS A 113 -7.66 11.34 4.12
C HIS A 113 -7.72 12.39 2.98
N LYS A 114 -7.39 12.03 1.73
CA LYS A 114 -7.10 13.02 0.68
C LYS A 114 -8.33 13.86 0.29
N GLY A 115 -8.30 15.13 0.70
CA GLY A 115 -9.25 16.15 0.24
C GLY A 115 -10.63 16.09 0.88
N LEU A 116 -10.79 15.31 1.95
CA LEU A 116 -12.03 15.25 2.73
C LEU A 116 -11.90 16.08 4.01
N ILE A 117 -13.00 16.72 4.42
CA ILE A 117 -13.10 17.41 5.71
C ILE A 117 -13.10 16.40 6.88
N TRP A 118 -13.38 15.13 6.58
CA TRP A 118 -13.46 14.01 7.52
C TRP A 118 -12.65 12.82 6.99
N ASP A 119 -11.92 12.16 7.89
CA ASP A 119 -11.11 10.99 7.57
C ASP A 119 -11.93 9.68 7.68
N PRO A 120 -12.17 8.96 6.56
CA PRO A 120 -12.81 7.65 6.57
C PRO A 120 -12.22 6.67 7.59
N SER A 121 -10.91 6.69 7.79
CA SER A 121 -10.23 5.78 8.71
C SER A 121 -10.68 5.94 10.16
N ASP A 122 -11.18 7.12 10.56
CA ASP A 122 -11.75 7.30 11.90
C ASP A 122 -12.95 6.38 12.17
N ARG A 123 -13.72 6.04 11.13
CA ARG A 123 -14.79 5.04 11.27
C ARG A 123 -14.23 3.65 11.50
N PHE A 124 -13.15 3.29 10.82
CA PHE A 124 -12.48 2.01 11.04
C PHE A 124 -11.94 1.93 12.47
N TYR A 125 -11.19 2.95 12.91
CA TYR A 125 -10.64 3.00 14.26
C TYR A 125 -11.74 2.92 15.33
N GLY A 126 -12.82 3.68 15.14
CA GLY A 126 -13.97 3.71 16.03
C GLY A 126 -14.71 2.38 16.16
N ILE A 127 -14.38 1.34 15.38
CA ILE A 127 -14.96 0.00 15.56
C ILE A 127 -14.46 -0.63 16.86
N SER A 128 -13.16 -0.56 17.16
CA SER A 128 -12.52 -1.29 18.26
C SER A 128 -11.56 -0.46 19.12
N TRP A 129 -11.33 0.81 18.79
CA TRP A 129 -10.38 1.68 19.48
C TRP A 129 -11.04 2.97 19.97
N ASP A 130 -10.67 3.41 21.18
CA ASP A 130 -11.04 4.72 21.74
C ASP A 130 -9.93 5.76 21.51
N SER A 131 -8.67 5.32 21.44
CA SER A 131 -7.53 6.17 21.06
C SER A 131 -6.43 5.31 20.41
N TYR A 132 -5.27 5.90 20.12
CA TYR A 132 -4.14 5.27 19.42
C TYR A 132 -3.90 3.81 19.84
N ASN A 133 -3.69 3.55 21.14
CA ASN A 133 -3.39 2.23 21.68
C ASN A 133 -4.37 1.78 22.79
N VAL A 134 -5.52 2.44 22.92
CA VAL A 134 -6.55 2.09 23.90
C VAL A 134 -7.74 1.45 23.17
N LYS A 135 -7.94 0.15 23.42
CA LYS A 135 -9.08 -0.61 22.90
C LYS A 135 -10.36 -0.24 23.64
N LYS A 136 -11.48 -0.32 22.93
CA LYS A 136 -12.81 -0.18 23.54
C LYS A 136 -13.04 -1.22 24.63
N LYS A 137 -13.75 -0.84 25.69
CA LYS A 137 -14.10 -1.76 26.78
C LYS A 137 -14.85 -2.98 26.23
N GLY A 138 -14.39 -4.17 26.61
CA GLY A 138 -15.01 -5.44 26.23
C GLY A 138 -14.55 -6.02 24.89
N MET A 139 -13.64 -5.34 24.17
CA MET A 139 -13.00 -5.92 22.99
C MET A 139 -12.22 -7.18 23.36
N LYS A 140 -12.41 -8.23 22.56
CA LYS A 140 -11.78 -9.54 22.72
C LYS A 140 -10.71 -9.72 21.66
N MET A 141 -9.77 -10.62 21.93
CA MET A 141 -8.73 -11.02 20.97
C MET A 141 -9.29 -11.48 19.62
N GLY A 142 -10.43 -12.18 19.63
CA GLY A 142 -11.11 -12.64 18.41
C GLY A 142 -11.80 -11.53 17.59
N ASP A 143 -11.83 -10.29 18.08
CA ASP A 143 -12.36 -9.11 17.36
C ASP A 143 -11.31 -8.47 16.43
N PHE A 144 -10.12 -9.08 16.35
CA PHE A 144 -8.98 -8.65 15.55
C PHE A 144 -8.50 -9.81 14.69
N VAL A 145 -7.99 -9.50 13.49
CA VAL A 145 -7.55 -10.55 12.55
C VAL A 145 -6.27 -11.26 13.00
N SER A 146 -5.45 -10.59 13.82
CA SER A 146 -4.19 -11.09 14.35
C SER A 146 -3.88 -10.52 15.73
N GLY A 147 -2.83 -11.06 16.36
CA GLY A 147 -2.30 -10.50 17.60
C GLY A 147 -1.62 -9.14 17.40
N TYR A 148 -0.99 -8.91 16.25
CA TYR A 148 -0.30 -7.67 15.93
C TYR A 148 -1.29 -6.52 15.70
N ALA A 149 -2.46 -6.84 15.15
CA ALA A 149 -3.61 -5.93 15.09
C ALA A 149 -4.08 -5.44 16.47
N LEU A 150 -3.69 -6.08 17.59
CA LEU A 150 -4.00 -5.61 18.95
C LEU A 150 -3.04 -4.53 19.47
N SER A 151 -2.02 -4.16 18.71
CA SER A 151 -0.96 -3.24 19.14
C SER A 151 -1.46 -1.80 19.20
N ASN A 152 -2.05 -1.31 18.11
CA ASN A 152 -2.65 0.02 18.02
C ASN A 152 -3.64 0.07 16.83
N LYS A 153 -4.38 1.17 16.70
CA LYS A 153 -5.42 1.35 15.67
C LYS A 153 -4.90 1.32 14.22
N TYR A 154 -3.66 1.74 13.98
CA TYR A 154 -3.05 1.74 12.64
C TYR A 154 -2.60 0.33 12.25
N GLU A 155 -2.02 -0.43 13.18
CA GLU A 155 -1.66 -1.84 12.93
C GLU A 155 -2.92 -2.69 12.71
N ASP A 156 -4.01 -2.41 13.44
CA ASP A 156 -5.29 -3.06 13.20
C ASP A 156 -5.79 -2.84 11.77
N PHE A 157 -5.66 -1.61 11.27
CA PHE A 157 -5.99 -1.30 9.88
C PHE A 157 -5.11 -2.07 8.91
N ALA A 158 -3.78 -1.95 9.03
CA ALA A 158 -2.85 -2.55 8.07
C ALA A 158 -2.87 -4.08 8.08
N GLU A 159 -2.98 -4.71 9.24
CA GLU A 159 -3.17 -6.15 9.36
C GLU A 159 -4.52 -6.59 8.77
N SER A 160 -5.60 -5.87 9.04
CA SER A 160 -6.92 -6.21 8.49
C SER A 160 -6.99 -5.98 6.98
N PHE A 161 -6.30 -4.96 6.47
CA PHE A 161 -6.15 -4.69 5.03
C PHE A 161 -5.39 -5.83 4.34
N SER A 162 -4.22 -6.20 4.85
CA SER A 162 -3.44 -7.34 4.37
C SER A 162 -4.28 -8.63 4.41
N PHE A 163 -5.02 -8.85 5.51
CA PHE A 163 -5.89 -10.00 5.64
C PHE A 163 -7.05 -10.01 4.62
N TYR A 164 -7.63 -8.85 4.31
CA TYR A 164 -8.65 -8.70 3.27
C TYR A 164 -8.09 -9.04 1.88
N VAL A 165 -6.88 -8.59 1.55
CA VAL A 165 -6.25 -8.85 0.25
C VAL A 165 -5.87 -10.33 0.08
N PHE A 166 -5.30 -10.96 1.12
CA PHE A 166 -4.71 -12.29 0.99
C PHE A 166 -5.61 -13.45 1.41
N HIS A 167 -6.55 -13.19 2.30
CA HIS A 167 -7.37 -14.18 3.00
C HIS A 167 -8.84 -13.76 3.06
N ASN A 168 -9.37 -13.21 1.96
CA ASN A 168 -10.72 -12.64 1.92
C ASN A 168 -11.80 -13.64 2.36
N GLU A 169 -11.79 -14.87 1.83
CA GLU A 169 -12.74 -15.91 2.23
C GLU A 169 -12.69 -16.21 3.74
N ASP A 170 -11.49 -16.28 4.33
CA ASP A 170 -11.33 -16.48 5.78
C ASP A 170 -11.84 -15.27 6.57
N PHE A 171 -11.60 -14.05 6.07
CA PHE A 171 -12.10 -12.83 6.70
C PHE A 171 -13.63 -12.79 6.66
N ALA A 172 -14.24 -13.05 5.51
CA ALA A 172 -15.68 -13.14 5.34
C ALA A 172 -16.29 -14.21 6.27
N ALA A 173 -15.67 -15.40 6.35
CA ALA A 173 -16.14 -16.48 7.22
C ALA A 173 -16.08 -16.11 8.71
N ARG A 174 -15.04 -15.35 9.12
CA ARG A 174 -14.93 -14.82 10.49
C ARG A 174 -15.93 -13.70 10.75
N ALA A 175 -16.13 -12.81 9.78
CA ALA A 175 -17.08 -11.69 9.84
C ALA A 175 -18.52 -12.16 10.07
N VAL A 176 -18.95 -13.25 9.45
CA VAL A 176 -20.29 -13.85 9.68
C VAL A 176 -20.54 -14.18 11.16
N LYS A 177 -19.50 -14.53 11.90
CA LYS A 177 -19.59 -14.98 13.31
C LYS A 177 -19.19 -13.89 14.32
N ASN A 178 -18.62 -12.78 13.85
CA ASN A 178 -18.11 -11.71 14.69
C ASN A 178 -18.52 -10.34 14.13
N THR A 179 -19.39 -9.66 14.86
CA THR A 179 -19.94 -8.35 14.46
C THR A 179 -18.90 -7.24 14.39
N ILE A 180 -17.79 -7.34 15.14
CA ILE A 180 -16.67 -6.39 15.07
C ILE A 180 -15.87 -6.62 13.79
N LEU A 181 -15.54 -7.87 13.48
CA LEU A 181 -14.86 -8.22 12.22
C LEU A 181 -15.74 -7.94 11.00
N SER A 182 -17.05 -8.13 11.10
CA SER A 182 -18.00 -7.74 10.03
C SER A 182 -17.88 -6.26 9.69
N LYS A 183 -17.90 -5.38 10.69
CA LYS A 183 -17.77 -3.94 10.46
C LYS A 183 -16.43 -3.56 9.81
N LYS A 184 -15.34 -4.24 10.20
CA LYS A 184 -14.01 -4.04 9.60
C LYS A 184 -13.98 -4.52 8.15
N TYR A 185 -14.54 -5.69 7.87
CA TYR A 185 -14.67 -6.23 6.52
C TYR A 185 -15.48 -5.30 5.62
N ASP A 186 -16.65 -4.85 6.10
CA ASP A 186 -17.54 -3.94 5.37
C ASP A 186 -16.88 -2.58 5.10
N PHE A 187 -16.01 -2.12 6.02
CA PHE A 187 -15.24 -0.91 5.80
C PHE A 187 -14.36 -1.01 4.56
N PHE A 188 -13.59 -2.10 4.41
CA PHE A 188 -12.71 -2.27 3.24
C PHE A 188 -13.51 -2.36 1.94
N LYS A 189 -14.60 -3.13 1.93
CA LYS A 189 -15.51 -3.26 0.79
C LYS A 189 -16.11 -1.92 0.34
N LYS A 190 -16.31 -0.97 1.27
CA LYS A 190 -16.99 0.30 0.99
C LYS A 190 -16.04 1.46 0.70
N HIS A 191 -14.88 1.47 1.35
CA HIS A 191 -14.03 2.66 1.41
C HIS A 191 -12.66 2.48 0.76
N VAL A 192 -12.18 1.24 0.60
CA VAL A 192 -10.81 0.98 0.11
C VAL A 192 -10.83 0.25 -1.22
N PHE A 193 -11.72 -0.71 -1.35
CA PHE A 193 -11.90 -1.55 -2.52
C PHE A 193 -13.29 -1.31 -3.08
N ASP A 194 -13.45 -1.41 -4.41
CA ASP A 194 -14.79 -1.45 -5.00
C ASP A 194 -15.50 -2.75 -4.59
N GLU A 195 -16.84 -2.78 -4.62
CA GLU A 195 -17.65 -3.82 -3.95
C GLU A 195 -17.30 -5.27 -4.33
N ASP A 196 -16.68 -5.50 -5.48
CA ASP A 196 -16.34 -6.83 -6.00
C ASP A 196 -14.84 -7.18 -5.90
N GLU A 197 -13.97 -6.23 -5.53
CA GLU A 197 -12.52 -6.47 -5.51
C GLU A 197 -12.13 -7.39 -4.34
N PHE A 198 -11.34 -8.42 -4.64
CA PHE A 198 -10.91 -9.49 -3.73
C PHE A 198 -12.03 -10.35 -3.12
N ILE A 199 -13.31 -10.07 -3.38
CA ILE A 199 -14.43 -10.87 -2.85
C ILE A 199 -14.34 -12.31 -3.37
N GLY A 200 -14.46 -13.27 -2.44
CA GLY A 200 -14.40 -14.70 -2.77
C GLY A 200 -13.01 -15.16 -3.22
N THR A 201 -11.98 -14.35 -2.98
CA THR A 201 -10.59 -14.77 -3.20
C THR A 201 -10.00 -15.41 -1.95
N SER A 202 -9.14 -16.39 -2.18
CA SER A 202 -8.28 -16.94 -1.13
C SER A 202 -6.95 -17.31 -1.74
N PHE A 203 -5.89 -16.72 -1.21
CA PHE A 203 -4.53 -16.99 -1.63
C PHE A 203 -3.75 -17.75 -0.57
N GLY A 204 -4.34 -18.09 0.58
CA GLY A 204 -3.65 -18.83 1.64
C GLY A 204 -3.23 -20.24 1.23
N ASN A 205 -2.06 -20.67 1.69
CA ASN A 205 -1.65 -22.07 1.58
C ASN A 205 -2.15 -22.85 2.80
N GLY A 206 -3.10 -23.76 2.57
CA GLY A 206 -3.64 -24.64 3.60
C GLY A 206 -4.64 -23.97 4.55
N VAL A 207 -4.93 -24.64 5.67
CA VAL A 207 -5.93 -24.19 6.63
C VAL A 207 -5.36 -23.11 7.53
N LEU A 208 -5.99 -21.94 7.54
CA LEU A 208 -5.64 -20.84 8.42
C LEU A 208 -5.89 -21.23 9.88
N LYS A 209 -4.88 -21.06 10.73
CA LYS A 209 -5.04 -21.26 12.18
C LYS A 209 -6.11 -20.31 12.73
N SER A 210 -6.84 -20.77 13.74
CA SER A 210 -7.83 -19.97 14.46
C SER A 210 -7.21 -18.70 15.06
N TYR A 211 -5.92 -18.75 15.40
CA TYR A 211 -5.14 -17.61 15.87
C TYR A 211 -3.78 -17.51 15.17
N ASN A 212 -3.42 -16.29 14.76
CA ASN A 212 -2.10 -15.94 14.25
C ASN A 212 -1.65 -14.63 14.90
N TRP A 213 -0.39 -14.56 15.36
CA TRP A 213 0.14 -13.29 15.88
C TRP A 213 0.29 -12.25 14.78
N ASP A 214 0.75 -12.63 13.60
CA ASP A 214 1.11 -11.71 12.52
C ASP A 214 0.58 -12.27 11.20
N THR A 215 -0.28 -11.51 10.52
CA THR A 215 -0.89 -11.96 9.26
C THR A 215 0.14 -12.12 8.14
N THR A 216 1.21 -11.31 8.14
CA THR A 216 2.24 -11.30 7.08
C THR A 216 3.01 -12.62 6.99
N ARG A 217 3.05 -13.38 8.09
CA ARG A 217 3.74 -14.68 8.18
C ARG A 217 2.90 -15.87 7.73
N VAL A 218 1.61 -15.68 7.46
CA VAL A 218 0.75 -16.75 6.92
C VAL A 218 1.11 -16.95 5.43
N PRO A 219 1.58 -18.13 5.00
CA PRO A 219 2.01 -18.32 3.61
C PRO A 219 0.86 -18.22 2.61
N ILE A 220 1.17 -17.74 1.40
CA ILE A 220 0.23 -17.65 0.28
C ILE A 220 0.74 -18.34 -0.98
N ASP A 221 -0.18 -18.72 -1.87
CA ASP A 221 0.10 -19.06 -3.26
C ASP A 221 0.39 -17.77 -4.03
N MET A 222 1.68 -17.44 -4.07
CA MET A 222 2.21 -16.28 -4.79
C MET A 222 1.83 -16.28 -6.27
N LYS A 223 1.74 -17.44 -6.92
CA LYS A 223 1.42 -17.52 -8.35
C LYS A 223 -0.04 -17.17 -8.57
N LYS A 224 -0.95 -17.73 -7.77
CA LYS A 224 -2.38 -17.41 -7.80
C LYS A 224 -2.62 -15.93 -7.53
N TYR A 225 -1.95 -15.38 -6.51
CA TYR A 225 -2.07 -13.97 -6.16
C TYR A 225 -1.57 -13.04 -7.27
N LEU A 226 -0.35 -13.25 -7.76
CA LEU A 226 0.24 -12.43 -8.81
C LEU A 226 -0.51 -12.54 -10.14
N TYR A 227 -1.19 -13.66 -10.42
CA TYR A 227 -2.07 -13.80 -11.57
C TYR A 227 -3.35 -12.96 -11.42
N TYR A 228 -3.91 -12.88 -10.22
CA TYR A 228 -5.14 -12.13 -9.95
C TYR A 228 -4.96 -10.61 -10.07
N ILE A 229 -3.83 -10.08 -9.61
CA ILE A 229 -3.60 -8.63 -9.55
C ILE A 229 -2.98 -8.01 -10.83
N LYS A 230 -2.65 -8.85 -11.82
CA LYS A 230 -2.09 -8.41 -13.11
C LYS A 230 -3.17 -7.96 -14.06
#